data_AF-A0A1S2EVC1-F1
#
_entry.id   AF-A0A1S2EVC1-F1
#
_cell.length_a   1.000
_cell.length_b   1.000
_cell.length_c   1.000
_cell.angle_alpha   90.00
_cell.angle_beta   90.00
_cell.angle_gamma   90.00
#
_symmetry.space_group_name_H-M   'P 1'
#
loop_
_entity.id
_entity.type
_entity.pdbx_description
1 polymer ?
#
loop_
_entity_poly.entity_id
_entity_poly.type
_entity_poly.pdbx_seq_one_letter_code
_entity_poly.pdbx_strand_id
1 'polypeptide(L)'
;MEYRLVKADHKMYSKYFATYYKNNWFRPSWGDLTKVLSASDDGYWVVAGEDKAVGVYLSDHSIGLVFGIPPYSITTKMIDEMKSYALKSWELTEDLHAYHVLAEQEIAFRETGLVRVEIQAMHDAAYRAAGNIDGSQLYA
;
A
#
# COMPACT_ATOMS: atom_id res chain seq x y z
N MET A 1 7.72 10.78 18.45
CA MET A 1 7.59 9.33 18.20
C MET A 1 8.47 8.96 17.03
N GLU A 2 9.30 7.95 17.22
CA GLU A 2 10.23 7.41 16.23
C GLU A 2 9.62 6.13 15.65
N TYR A 3 9.69 5.96 14.34
CA TYR A 3 9.17 4.79 13.64
C TYR A 3 10.31 3.91 13.17
N ARG A 4 10.11 2.59 13.21
CA ARG A 4 11.07 1.62 12.68
C ARG A 4 10.42 0.79 11.60
N LEU A 5 11.15 0.55 10.52
CA LEU A 5 10.72 -0.36 9.46
C LEU A 5 11.32 -1.74 9.69
N VAL A 6 10.49 -2.78 9.67
CA VAL A 6 10.90 -4.16 9.93
C VAL A 6 10.31 -5.05 8.85
N LYS A 7 11.14 -5.90 8.22
CA LYS A 7 10.67 -6.91 7.26
C LYS A 7 9.60 -7.79 7.92
N ALA A 8 8.48 -7.97 7.25
CA ALA A 8 7.38 -8.76 7.78
C ALA A 8 7.52 -10.22 7.35
N ASP A 9 7.17 -11.16 8.25
CA ASP A 9 6.88 -12.53 7.82
C ASP A 9 5.68 -12.51 6.85
N HIS A 10 5.86 -13.03 5.64
CA HIS A 10 4.85 -12.99 4.57
C HIS A 10 3.50 -13.59 4.99
N LYS A 11 3.49 -14.65 5.83
CA LYS A 11 2.25 -15.27 6.30
C LYS A 11 1.53 -14.35 7.27
N MET A 12 2.23 -13.79 8.24
CA MET A 12 1.64 -12.85 9.20
C MET A 12 1.18 -11.58 8.49
N TYR A 13 1.98 -11.05 7.56
CA TYR A 13 1.64 -9.88 6.77
C TYR A 13 0.33 -10.08 6.00
N SER A 14 0.22 -11.20 5.28
CA SER A 14 -0.97 -11.53 4.49
C SER A 14 -2.26 -11.55 5.33
N LYS A 15 -2.20 -12.06 6.58
CA LYS A 15 -3.36 -12.08 7.50
C LYS A 15 -3.81 -10.66 7.86
N TYR A 16 -2.86 -9.79 8.19
CA TYR A 16 -3.14 -8.41 8.56
C TYR A 16 -3.63 -7.60 7.35
N PHE A 17 -3.01 -7.77 6.19
CA PHE A 17 -3.46 -7.12 4.95
C PHE A 17 -4.92 -7.48 4.66
N ALA A 18 -5.26 -8.78 4.69
CA ALA A 18 -6.64 -9.25 4.48
C ALA A 18 -7.64 -8.72 5.53
N THR A 19 -7.15 -8.37 6.73
CA THR A 19 -7.99 -7.87 7.84
C THR A 19 -8.20 -6.36 7.77
N TYR A 20 -7.15 -5.60 7.44
CA TYR A 20 -7.10 -4.15 7.66
C TYR A 20 -7.02 -3.30 6.39
N TYR A 21 -6.63 -3.86 5.24
CA TYR A 21 -6.62 -3.10 3.99
C TYR A 21 -8.07 -2.83 3.51
N LYS A 22 -8.49 -1.56 3.57
CA LYS A 22 -9.78 -1.09 3.05
C LYS A 22 -9.71 -1.11 1.51
N ASN A 23 -10.80 -1.53 0.85
CA ASN A 23 -10.93 -1.86 -0.59
C ASN A 23 -10.69 -3.32 -1.03
N ASN A 24 -11.01 -4.30 -0.19
CA ASN A 24 -11.29 -5.66 -0.68
C ASN A 24 -12.65 -5.71 -1.42
N TRP A 25 -12.77 -5.03 -2.57
CA TRP A 25 -14.05 -4.71 -3.24
C TRP A 25 -14.83 -5.90 -3.81
N PHE A 26 -14.19 -7.05 -3.92
CA PHE A 26 -14.84 -8.33 -4.08
C PHE A 26 -14.01 -9.24 -3.22
N ARG A 27 -14.52 -9.86 -2.15
CA ARG A 27 -13.74 -10.86 -1.42
C ARG A 27 -13.39 -11.98 -2.41
N PRO A 28 -12.15 -12.07 -2.92
CA PRO A 28 -11.69 -13.34 -3.46
C PRO A 28 -11.71 -14.30 -2.27
N SER A 29 -11.65 -15.61 -2.50
CA SER A 29 -11.55 -16.50 -1.36
C SER A 29 -10.34 -16.09 -0.51
N TRP A 30 -10.39 -16.28 0.81
CA TRP A 30 -9.25 -16.01 1.70
C TRP A 30 -7.95 -16.64 1.17
N GLY A 31 -8.06 -17.74 0.43
CA GLY A 31 -6.97 -18.42 -0.26
C GLY A 31 -6.34 -17.65 -1.42
N ASP A 32 -7.09 -16.83 -2.15
CA ASP A 32 -6.58 -16.13 -3.34
C ASP A 32 -5.82 -14.84 -2.95
N LEU A 33 -6.33 -14.08 -1.97
CA LEU A 33 -5.62 -12.93 -1.40
C LEU A 33 -4.33 -13.36 -0.68
N THR A 34 -4.39 -14.46 0.07
CA THR A 34 -3.20 -15.00 0.73
C THR A 34 -2.21 -15.59 -0.26
N LYS A 35 -2.62 -16.20 -1.38
CA LYS A 35 -1.68 -16.72 -2.39
C LYS A 35 -0.83 -15.63 -3.03
N VAL A 36 -1.42 -14.50 -3.41
CA VAL A 36 -0.68 -13.41 -4.09
C VAL A 36 0.35 -12.77 -3.15
N LEU A 37 -0.02 -12.54 -1.88
CA LEU A 37 0.87 -11.90 -0.91
C LEU A 37 1.77 -12.86 -0.14
N SER A 38 1.42 -14.14 -0.03
CA SER A 38 2.30 -15.15 0.59
C SER A 38 3.47 -15.57 -0.31
N ALA A 39 3.38 -15.29 -1.61
CA ALA A 39 4.46 -15.51 -2.56
C ALA A 39 5.45 -14.33 -2.62
N SER A 40 5.09 -13.18 -2.06
CA SER A 40 5.96 -12.00 -1.99
C SER A 40 6.52 -11.83 -0.59
N ASP A 41 7.80 -11.51 -0.49
CA ASP A 41 8.46 -11.16 0.77
C ASP A 41 8.52 -9.66 1.00
N ASP A 42 7.92 -8.83 0.14
CA ASP A 42 8.08 -7.36 0.13
C ASP A 42 7.20 -6.62 1.15
N GLY A 43 6.60 -7.34 2.09
CA GLY A 43 5.82 -6.76 3.18
C GLY A 43 6.73 -6.23 4.29
N TYR A 44 6.43 -5.04 4.80
CA TYR A 44 7.12 -4.43 5.94
C TYR A 44 6.13 -3.90 6.97
N TRP A 45 6.55 -3.94 8.23
CA TRP A 45 5.89 -3.29 9.35
C TRP A 45 6.53 -1.94 9.63
N VAL A 46 5.67 -0.94 9.84
CA VAL A 46 6.06 0.29 10.53
C VAL A 46 5.71 0.11 12.00
N VAL A 47 6.74 0.08 12.83
CA VAL A 47 6.64 -0.18 14.27
C VAL A 47 6.77 1.15 15.02
N ALA A 48 5.78 1.44 15.86
CA ALA A 48 5.78 2.59 16.76
C ALA A 48 6.01 2.10 18.20
N GLY A 49 7.21 2.32 18.75
CA GLY A 49 7.60 1.66 20.01
C GLY A 49 7.70 0.14 19.82
N GLU A 50 6.80 -0.61 20.44
CA GLU A 50 6.70 -2.07 20.33
C GLU A 50 5.53 -2.53 19.43
N ASP A 51 4.67 -1.60 19.02
CA ASP A 51 3.43 -1.90 18.32
C ASP A 51 3.57 -1.84 16.81
N LYS A 52 2.94 -2.77 16.10
CA LYS A 52 2.77 -2.71 14.64
C LYS A 52 1.70 -1.65 14.33
N ALA A 53 2.12 -0.51 13.79
CA ALA A 53 1.22 0.58 13.49
C ALA A 53 0.65 0.50 12.06
N VAL A 54 1.50 0.17 11.09
CA VAL A 54 1.12 0.17 9.67
C VAL A 54 1.79 -1.01 8.97
N GLY A 55 1.08 -1.64 8.03
CA GLY A 55 1.66 -2.53 7.03
C GLY A 55 1.82 -1.80 5.70
N VAL A 56 2.95 -2.03 5.03
CA VAL A 56 3.29 -1.42 3.75
C VAL A 56 3.98 -2.44 2.86
N TYR A 57 3.71 -2.38 1.56
CA TYR A 57 4.44 -3.15 0.56
C TYR A 57 5.50 -2.26 -0.08
N LEU A 58 6.72 -2.78 -0.16
CA LEU A 58 7.90 -2.06 -0.60
C LEU A 58 8.68 -2.92 -1.60
N SER A 59 8.68 -2.52 -2.88
CA SER A 59 9.50 -3.13 -3.93
C SER A 59 10.54 -2.16 -4.46
N ASP A 60 11.44 -2.66 -5.31
CA ASP A 60 12.36 -1.85 -6.11
C ASP A 60 11.59 -0.70 -6.78
N HIS A 61 11.76 0.52 -6.27
CA HIS A 61 11.16 1.78 -6.73
C HIS A 61 9.70 2.05 -6.36
N SER A 62 9.05 1.24 -5.52
CA SER A 62 7.63 1.49 -5.20
C SER A 62 7.24 1.30 -3.74
N ILE A 63 6.31 2.15 -3.30
CA ILE A 63 5.62 2.09 -2.01
C ILE A 63 4.12 2.00 -2.24
N GLY A 64 3.44 1.05 -1.62
CA GLY A 64 2.01 0.90 -1.84
C GLY A 64 1.35 -0.08 -0.90
N LEU A 65 0.06 -0.34 -1.16
CA LEU A 65 -0.74 -1.32 -0.41
C LEU A 65 -0.73 -1.04 1.11
N VAL A 66 -0.77 0.24 1.49
CA VAL A 66 -0.60 0.68 2.88
C VAL A 66 -1.90 0.53 3.67
N PHE A 67 -1.83 -0.09 4.84
CA PHE A 67 -2.95 -0.22 5.77
C PHE A 67 -2.54 0.10 7.21
N GLY A 68 -3.39 0.87 7.91
CA GLY A 68 -3.24 1.14 9.33
C GLY A 68 -3.82 0.02 10.18
N ILE A 69 -3.13 -0.32 11.26
CA ILE A 69 -3.63 -1.24 12.29
C ILE A 69 -4.20 -0.37 13.42
N PRO A 70 -5.48 -0.52 13.80
CA PRO A 70 -6.05 0.29 14.88
C PRO A 70 -5.22 0.21 16.17
N PRO A 71 -5.02 1.33 16.88
CA PRO A 71 -5.66 2.64 16.70
C PRO A 71 -4.92 3.60 15.75
N TYR A 72 -3.90 3.14 15.02
CA TYR A 72 -3.02 4.02 14.25
C TYR A 72 -3.64 4.47 12.92
N SER A 73 -3.68 5.78 12.71
CA SER A 73 -3.99 6.40 11.42
C SER A 73 -2.72 6.62 10.61
N ILE A 74 -2.80 6.46 9.29
CA ILE A 74 -1.71 6.78 8.38
C ILE A 74 -1.57 8.30 8.29
N THR A 75 -0.36 8.81 8.49
CA THR A 75 -0.05 10.25 8.51
C THR A 75 1.07 10.57 7.51
N THR A 76 1.16 11.82 7.06
CA THR A 76 2.26 12.30 6.21
C THR A 76 3.62 11.96 6.80
N LYS A 77 3.81 12.17 8.12
CA LYS A 77 5.05 11.83 8.81
C LYS A 77 5.39 10.34 8.71
N MET A 78 4.40 9.44 8.85
CA MET A 78 4.66 8.01 8.70
C MET A 78 5.11 7.66 7.28
N ILE A 79 4.48 8.24 6.26
CA ILE A 79 4.86 8.01 4.86
C ILE A 79 6.26 8.54 4.58
N ASP A 80 6.62 9.71 5.12
CA ASP A 80 7.94 10.32 4.93
C ASP A 80 9.06 9.48 5.55
N GLU A 81 8.80 8.88 6.71
CA GLU A 81 9.72 7.96 7.38
C GLU A 81 9.88 6.65 6.59
N MET A 82 8.78 6.12 6.02
CA MET A 82 8.85 4.95 5.11
C MET A 82 9.67 5.27 3.87
N LYS A 83 9.42 6.41 3.22
CA LYS A 83 10.16 6.89 2.04
C LYS A 83 11.65 7.02 2.36
N SER A 84 11.98 7.71 3.45
CA SER A 84 13.35 7.92 3.91
C SER A 84 14.08 6.61 4.21
N TYR A 85 13.40 5.65 4.84
CA TYR A 85 13.97 4.33 5.09
C TYR A 85 14.24 3.57 3.80
N ALA A 86 13.27 3.53 2.88
CA ALA A 86 13.38 2.80 1.62
C ALA A 86 14.52 3.34 0.75
N LEU A 87 14.61 4.68 0.61
CA LEU A 87 15.71 5.33 -0.12
C LEU A 87 17.08 4.99 0.49
N LYS A 88 17.21 5.03 1.82
CA LYS A 88 18.47 4.72 2.50
C LYS A 88 18.85 3.24 2.44
N SER A 89 17.89 2.36 2.68
CA SER A 89 18.15 0.92 2.87
C SER A 89 18.44 0.20 1.56
N TRP A 90 17.95 0.74 0.45
CA TRP A 90 18.12 0.17 -0.87
C TRP A 90 19.10 0.96 -1.73
N GLU A 91 19.77 1.97 -1.14
CA GLU A 91 20.70 2.86 -1.83
C GLU A 91 20.13 3.40 -3.15
N LEU A 92 18.82 3.68 -3.17
CA LEU A 92 18.15 4.11 -4.40
C LEU A 92 18.67 5.49 -4.81
N THR A 93 19.13 5.57 -6.05
CA THR A 93 19.48 6.82 -6.73
C THR A 93 18.27 7.46 -7.42
N GLU A 94 17.16 6.71 -7.51
CA GLU A 94 15.92 7.12 -8.14
C GLU A 94 14.83 7.34 -7.09
N ASP A 95 13.91 8.25 -7.38
CA ASP A 95 12.82 8.58 -6.48
C ASP A 95 11.73 7.49 -6.48
N LEU A 96 11.01 7.36 -5.36
CA LEU A 96 9.98 6.34 -5.16
C LEU A 96 8.63 6.72 -5.76
N HIS A 97 7.92 5.71 -6.27
CA HIS A 97 6.57 5.81 -6.81
C HIS A 97 5.55 5.23 -5.82
N ALA A 98 4.44 5.92 -5.62
CA ALA A 98 3.33 5.45 -4.82
C ALA A 98 2.24 4.81 -5.69
N TYR A 99 1.80 3.60 -5.31
CA TYR A 99 0.77 2.85 -6.03
C TYR A 99 -0.27 2.26 -5.08
N HIS A 100 -1.47 2.00 -5.62
CA HIS A 100 -2.64 1.55 -4.84
C HIS A 100 -2.89 2.41 -3.59
N VAL A 101 -2.71 3.72 -3.71
CA VAL A 101 -2.98 4.66 -2.61
C VAL A 101 -4.49 4.83 -2.49
N LEU A 102 -5.02 4.64 -1.28
CA LEU A 102 -6.45 4.87 -1.03
C LEU A 102 -6.74 6.37 -1.05
N ALA A 103 -7.96 6.76 -1.43
CA ALA A 103 -8.33 8.18 -1.54
C ALA A 103 -8.11 8.93 -0.22
N GLU A 104 -8.38 8.31 0.92
CA GLU A 104 -8.12 8.90 2.25
C GLU A 104 -6.63 9.07 2.60
N GLN A 105 -5.73 8.40 1.88
CA GLN A 105 -4.29 8.47 2.07
C GLN A 105 -3.62 9.47 1.12
N GLU A 106 -4.33 9.95 0.09
CA GLU A 106 -3.78 10.77 -0.99
C GLU A 106 -2.93 11.95 -0.50
N ILE A 107 -3.50 12.74 0.42
CA ILE A 107 -2.83 13.93 0.97
C ILE A 107 -1.50 13.54 1.62
N ALA A 108 -1.53 12.50 2.46
CA ALA A 108 -0.34 12.03 3.17
C ALA A 108 0.77 11.59 2.22
N PHE A 109 0.43 10.97 1.08
CA PHE A 109 1.41 10.57 0.08
C PHE A 109 1.94 11.75 -0.74
N ARG A 110 1.05 12.64 -1.22
CA ARG A 110 1.45 13.77 -2.07
C ARG A 110 2.38 14.75 -1.35
N GLU A 111 2.16 14.98 -0.07
CA GLU A 111 3.00 15.90 0.73
C GLU A 111 4.44 15.41 0.94
N THR A 112 4.72 14.12 0.71
CA THR A 112 6.08 13.56 0.85
C THR A 112 6.97 13.72 -0.39
N GLY A 113 6.44 14.31 -1.48
CA GLY A 113 7.19 14.53 -2.71
C GLY A 113 7.62 13.24 -3.41
N LEU A 114 6.77 12.21 -3.41
CA LEU A 114 6.95 11.03 -4.27
C LEU A 114 6.72 11.42 -5.73
N VAL A 115 7.46 10.79 -6.67
CA VAL A 115 7.43 11.16 -8.12
C VAL A 115 6.03 11.05 -8.69
N ARG A 116 5.33 10.01 -8.26
CA ARG A 116 4.01 9.65 -8.75
C ARG A 116 3.20 9.10 -7.62
N VAL A 117 1.94 9.50 -7.54
CA VAL A 117 0.96 8.97 -6.60
C VAL A 117 -0.22 8.48 -7.42
N GLU A 118 -0.32 7.16 -7.59
CA GLU A 118 -1.44 6.51 -8.26
C GLU A 118 -2.51 6.15 -7.24
N ILE A 119 -3.58 6.96 -7.24
CA ILE A 119 -4.76 6.68 -6.43
C ILE A 119 -5.49 5.48 -7.03
N GLN A 120 -5.83 4.52 -6.19
CA GLN A 120 -6.68 3.42 -6.60
C GLN A 120 -8.07 3.99 -6.92
N ALA A 121 -8.37 4.16 -8.21
CA ALA A 121 -9.66 4.65 -8.66
C ALA A 121 -10.74 3.64 -8.23
N MET A 122 -11.70 4.15 -7.45
CA MET A 122 -12.92 3.46 -7.01
C MET A 122 -13.76 2.90 -8.18
N HIS A 123 -13.51 3.33 -9.41
CA HIS A 123 -14.44 3.23 -10.55
C HIS A 123 -13.99 2.28 -11.68
N ASP A 124 -12.70 2.15 -11.98
CA ASP A 124 -12.26 1.49 -13.24
C ASP A 124 -12.07 -0.03 -13.14
N ALA A 125 -11.75 -0.53 -11.94
CA ALA A 125 -11.52 -1.96 -11.75
C ALA A 125 -12.83 -2.78 -11.81
N ALA A 126 -13.95 -2.20 -11.35
CA ALA A 126 -15.25 -2.86 -11.38
C ALA A 126 -15.78 -3.06 -12.82
N TYR A 127 -15.59 -2.08 -13.71
CA TYR A 127 -16.01 -2.18 -15.11
C TYR A 127 -15.14 -3.10 -15.95
N ARG A 128 -13.80 -3.09 -15.74
CA ARG A 128 -12.91 -4.01 -16.46
C ARG A 128 -13.07 -5.46 -16.02
N ALA A 129 -13.39 -5.71 -14.73
CA ALA A 129 -13.64 -7.05 -14.21
C ALA A 129 -15.04 -7.60 -14.57
N ALA A 130 -16.02 -6.72 -14.85
CA ALA A 130 -17.39 -7.12 -15.21
C ALA A 130 -17.56 -7.57 -16.66
N GLY A 131 -16.55 -7.38 -17.52
CA GLY A 131 -16.56 -7.85 -18.91
C GLY A 131 -17.59 -7.10 -19.78
N ASN A 132 -17.08 -6.32 -20.74
CA ASN A 132 -17.78 -5.45 -21.68
C ASN A 132 -18.19 -4.08 -21.11
N ILE A 133 -17.39 -3.06 -21.42
CA ILE A 133 -17.73 -1.95 -22.35
C ILE A 133 -16.43 -1.15 -22.57
N ASP A 134 -16.16 -0.81 -23.83
CA ASP A 134 -15.05 0.07 -24.21
C ASP A 134 -15.30 1.49 -23.67
N GLY A 135 -14.36 1.98 -22.86
CA GLY A 135 -14.42 3.30 -22.21
C GLY A 135 -14.37 4.49 -23.18
N SER A 136 -14.19 4.24 -24.48
CA SER A 136 -14.22 5.26 -25.53
C SER A 136 -15.62 5.79 -25.87
N GLN A 137 -16.71 5.19 -25.37
CA GLN A 137 -18.08 5.60 -25.72
C GLN A 137 -18.79 6.52 -24.72
N LEU A 138 -18.15 6.94 -23.62
CA LEU A 138 -18.79 7.78 -22.60
C LEU A 138 -18.47 9.29 -22.69
N TYR A 139 -17.83 9.72 -23.78
CA TYR A 139 -17.57 11.14 -24.08
C TYR A 139 -18.12 11.57 -25.46
N ALA A 140 -19.30 11.07 -25.84
CA ALA A 140 -20.07 11.56 -26.99
C ALA A 140 -21.37 12.24 -26.53
#